data_AF-A0A1Y6B705-F1
#
_entry.id   AF-A0A1Y6B705-F1
#
_cell.length_a   1.000
_cell.length_b   1.000
_cell.length_c   1.000
_cell.angle_alpha   90.00
_cell.angle_beta   90.00
_cell.angle_gamma   90.00
#
_symmetry.space_group_name_H-M   'P 1'
#
loop_
_entity.id
_entity.type
_entity.pdbx_description
1 polymer ?
#
loop_
_entity_poly.entity_id
_entity_poly.type
_entity_poly.pdbx_seq_one_letter_code
_entity_poly.pdbx_strand_id
1 'polypeptide(L)'
;MRMLNPTAENVIAHLYTEPDFLPPLWRVIYQEAVRGHHVLFDHVPHGRYASRTLTISRPGIKTGVSENLQKAVSEILKASSITDMKKIIRGLNRQERDILFHMYERAIRRWQDQLKSSLN
;
A
#
# COMPACT_ATOMS: atom_id res chain seq x y z
N MET A 1 -11.04 39.90 15.06
CA MET A 1 -10.84 38.68 14.26
C MET A 1 -10.39 37.56 15.20
N ARG A 2 -11.28 36.61 15.52
CA ARG A 2 -10.89 35.40 16.27
C ARG A 2 -10.40 34.38 15.24
N MET A 3 -9.13 33.97 15.34
CA MET A 3 -8.62 32.83 14.60
C MET A 3 -9.37 31.58 15.07
N LEU A 4 -10.12 30.95 14.17
CA LEU A 4 -10.77 29.67 14.43
C LEU A 4 -9.67 28.62 14.59
N ASN A 5 -9.53 28.13 15.81
CA ASN A 5 -8.70 26.98 16.12
C ASN A 5 -9.28 25.80 15.32
N PRO A 6 -8.54 25.17 14.38
CA PRO A 6 -9.06 24.01 13.69
C PRO A 6 -9.30 22.91 14.72
N THR A 7 -10.55 22.51 14.91
CA THR A 7 -10.91 21.35 15.72
C THR A 7 -10.15 20.13 15.21
N ALA A 8 -9.77 19.21 16.08
CA ALA A 8 -9.08 17.98 15.69
C ALA A 8 -9.81 17.24 14.55
N GLU A 9 -11.14 17.36 14.49
CA GLU A 9 -12.00 16.88 13.40
C GLU A 9 -11.68 17.51 12.03
N ASN A 10 -11.34 18.80 11.97
CA ASN A 10 -10.93 19.46 10.72
C ASN A 10 -9.52 19.06 10.31
N VAL A 11 -8.62 18.80 11.27
CA VAL A 11 -7.27 18.26 10.99
C VAL A 11 -7.37 16.81 10.51
N ILE A 12 -8.24 16.01 11.14
CA ILE A 12 -8.57 14.65 10.72
C ILE A 12 -9.19 14.68 9.31
N ALA A 13 -10.16 15.55 9.06
CA ALA A 13 -10.78 15.71 7.74
C ALA A 13 -9.74 16.13 6.67
N HIS A 14 -8.79 17.01 7.01
CA HIS A 14 -7.66 17.36 6.13
C HIS A 14 -6.61 16.25 5.97
N LEU A 15 -6.39 15.40 6.97
CA LEU A 15 -5.55 14.21 6.84
C LEU A 15 -6.14 13.19 5.86
N TYR A 16 -7.46 13.23 5.67
CA TYR A 16 -8.20 12.39 4.72
C TYR A 16 -8.65 13.12 3.45
N THR A 17 -8.35 14.43 3.31
CA THR A 17 -8.46 15.08 2.00
C THR A 17 -7.53 14.34 1.05
N GLU A 18 -8.11 13.96 -0.08
CA GLU A 18 -7.51 13.10 -1.09
C GLU A 18 -6.04 13.47 -1.34
N PRO A 19 -5.08 12.54 -1.19
CA PRO A 19 -3.70 12.84 -1.54
C PRO A 19 -3.63 13.19 -3.01
N ASP A 20 -3.47 14.48 -3.31
CA ASP A 20 -3.61 14.97 -4.69
C ASP A 20 -2.54 14.39 -5.63
N PHE A 21 -1.42 13.96 -5.07
CA PHE A 21 -0.32 13.29 -5.77
C PHE A 21 -0.64 11.85 -6.20
N LEU A 22 -1.69 11.21 -5.67
CA LEU A 22 -2.11 9.87 -6.09
C LEU A 22 -3.12 9.94 -7.23
N PRO A 23 -3.05 9.01 -8.21
CA PRO A 23 -4.12 8.82 -9.18
C PRO A 23 -5.47 8.49 -8.50
N PRO A 24 -6.63 8.84 -9.10
CA PRO A 24 -7.95 8.69 -8.48
C PRO A 24 -8.23 7.30 -7.88
N LEU A 25 -7.89 6.24 -8.62
CA LEU A 25 -8.07 4.86 -8.14
C LEU A 25 -7.22 4.55 -6.89
N TRP A 26 -5.99 5.05 -6.86
CA TRP A 26 -5.06 4.87 -5.75
C TRP A 26 -5.42 5.71 -4.53
N ARG A 27 -6.12 6.85 -4.70
CA ARG A 27 -6.69 7.63 -3.59
C ARG A 27 -7.72 6.80 -2.82
N VAL A 28 -8.64 6.16 -3.53
CA VAL A 28 -9.66 5.29 -2.92
C VAL A 28 -9.00 4.12 -2.19
N ILE A 29 -8.04 3.44 -2.85
CA ILE A 29 -7.30 2.33 -2.24
C ILE A 29 -6.57 2.78 -0.97
N TYR A 30 -5.95 3.96 -1.02
CA TYR A 30 -5.25 4.55 0.13
C TYR A 30 -6.20 4.85 1.28
N GLN A 31 -7.28 5.58 1.03
CA GLN A 31 -8.26 5.95 2.06
C GLN A 31 -8.83 4.72 2.77
N GLU A 32 -9.18 3.69 2.02
CA GLU A 32 -9.64 2.43 2.61
C GLU A 32 -8.54 1.74 3.41
N ALA A 33 -7.29 1.73 2.91
CA ALA A 33 -6.16 1.15 3.64
C ALA A 33 -5.93 1.85 4.99
N VAL A 34 -6.04 3.18 5.06
CA VAL A 34 -5.89 3.92 6.31
C VAL A 34 -7.02 3.63 7.30
N ARG A 35 -8.22 3.30 6.81
CA ARG A 35 -9.35 2.81 7.62
C ARG A 35 -9.17 1.34 8.07
N GLY A 36 -8.09 0.69 7.67
CA GLY A 36 -7.82 -0.73 7.95
C GLY A 36 -8.47 -1.70 6.95
N HIS A 37 -9.06 -1.19 5.87
CA HIS A 37 -9.67 -1.99 4.81
C HIS A 37 -8.71 -2.14 3.61
N HIS A 38 -8.06 -3.29 3.51
CA HIS A 38 -7.12 -3.58 2.42
C HIS A 38 -7.82 -4.11 1.17
N VAL A 39 -8.54 -3.24 0.45
CA VAL A 39 -9.44 -3.60 -0.67
C VAL A 39 -8.82 -4.46 -1.79
N LEU A 40 -7.51 -4.36 -1.99
CA LEU A 40 -6.77 -5.13 -3.00
C LEU A 40 -6.53 -6.60 -2.59
N PHE A 41 -6.64 -6.92 -1.30
CA PHE A 41 -6.30 -8.23 -0.76
C PHE A 41 -7.53 -8.84 -0.08
N ASP A 42 -7.95 -10.00 -0.56
CA ASP A 42 -9.11 -10.71 0.00
C ASP A 42 -8.83 -11.23 1.42
N HIS A 43 -7.57 -11.48 1.75
CA HIS A 43 -7.12 -11.88 3.07
C HIS A 43 -5.85 -11.13 3.45
N VAL A 44 -5.83 -10.57 4.65
CA VAL A 44 -4.63 -9.98 5.25
C VAL A 44 -3.73 -11.11 5.74
N PRO A 45 -2.47 -11.21 5.27
CA PRO A 45 -1.54 -12.21 5.76
C PRO A 45 -1.33 -12.04 7.27
N HIS A 46 -1.75 -13.03 8.06
CA HIS A 46 -1.48 -13.03 9.50
C HIS A 46 -0.02 -13.41 9.71
N GLY A 47 0.69 -12.54 10.43
CA GLY A 47 2.15 -12.50 10.58
C GLY A 47 2.86 -13.86 10.52
N ARG A 48 3.79 -13.98 9.56
CA ARG A 48 4.91 -14.94 9.60
C ARG A 48 6.09 -14.58 8.69
N TYR A 49 5.91 -13.66 7.73
CA TYR A 49 7.00 -13.22 6.84
C TYR A 49 7.60 -11.87 7.22
N ALA A 50 6.97 -11.13 8.14
CA ALA A 50 7.38 -9.78 8.56
C ALA A 50 8.77 -9.68 9.23
N SER A 51 9.40 -10.80 9.60
CA SER A 51 10.72 -10.82 10.26
C SER A 51 11.79 -11.58 9.50
N ARG A 52 11.48 -12.12 8.31
CA ARG A 52 12.53 -12.22 7.30
C ARG A 52 12.63 -10.85 6.68
N THR A 53 13.32 -9.98 7.41
CA THR A 53 14.31 -9.11 6.81
C THR A 53 14.76 -9.78 5.51
N LEU A 54 14.70 -9.05 4.40
CA LEU A 54 15.43 -9.38 3.19
C LEU A 54 16.93 -9.36 3.53
N THR A 55 17.38 -10.17 4.51
CA THR A 55 18.76 -10.53 4.76
C THR A 55 19.09 -11.47 3.63
N ILE A 56 19.40 -10.82 2.52
CA ILE A 56 20.15 -11.36 1.41
C ILE A 56 21.49 -11.79 2.00
N SER A 57 21.60 -13.06 2.41
CA SER A 57 22.86 -13.75 2.72
C SER A 57 22.59 -15.23 2.98
N ARG A 58 22.09 -15.96 1.97
CA ARG A 58 22.36 -17.39 1.84
C ARG A 58 22.89 -17.64 0.44
N PRO A 59 24.14 -18.10 0.27
CA PRO A 59 24.66 -18.43 -1.05
C PRO A 59 23.85 -19.65 -1.55
N GLY A 60 23.03 -19.44 -2.58
CA GLY A 60 22.23 -20.50 -3.23
C GLY A 60 20.73 -20.24 -3.33
N ILE A 61 20.16 -19.23 -2.67
CA ILE A 61 18.76 -18.84 -2.88
C ILE A 61 18.76 -17.63 -3.80
N LYS A 62 18.19 -17.77 -5.01
CA LYS A 62 17.95 -16.66 -5.94
C LYS A 62 17.13 -15.58 -5.22
N THR A 63 17.82 -14.57 -4.70
CA THR A 63 17.27 -13.42 -3.97
C THR A 63 16.88 -12.30 -4.94
N GLY A 64 16.26 -12.69 -6.05
CA GLY A 64 15.60 -11.75 -6.95
C GLY A 64 14.13 -11.64 -6.54
N VAL A 65 13.60 -10.41 -6.54
CA VAL A 65 12.15 -10.26 -6.75
C VAL A 65 11.82 -11.08 -7.99
N SER A 66 10.96 -12.09 -7.85
CA SER A 66 10.54 -12.95 -8.96
C SER A 66 10.15 -12.06 -10.15
N GLU A 67 10.62 -12.38 -11.35
CA GLU A 67 10.23 -11.66 -12.57
C GLU A 67 8.71 -11.58 -12.70
N ASN A 68 8.02 -12.62 -12.25
CA ASN A 68 6.57 -12.68 -12.17
C ASN A 68 5.98 -11.63 -11.21
N LEU A 69 6.61 -11.43 -10.04
CA LEU A 69 6.20 -10.40 -9.08
C LEU A 69 6.48 -8.98 -9.63
N GLN A 70 7.60 -8.75 -10.30
CA GLN A 70 7.88 -7.46 -10.96
C GLN A 70 6.86 -7.15 -12.05
N LYS A 71 6.56 -8.15 -12.89
CA LYS A 71 5.52 -8.04 -13.93
C LYS A 71 4.16 -7.74 -13.31
N ALA A 72 3.78 -8.47 -12.26
CA ALA A 72 2.52 -8.23 -11.57
C ALA A 72 2.40 -6.82 -10.99
N VAL A 73 3.47 -6.27 -10.38
CA VAL A 73 3.48 -4.88 -9.89
C VAL A 73 3.26 -3.89 -11.05
N SER A 74 3.95 -4.09 -12.17
CA SER A 74 3.78 -3.24 -13.36
C SER A 74 2.36 -3.28 -13.89
N GLU A 75 1.76 -4.46 -13.99
CA GLU A 75 0.37 -4.63 -14.46
C GLU A 75 -0.64 -4.06 -13.47
N ILE A 76 -0.42 -4.19 -12.16
CA ILE A 76 -1.26 -3.57 -11.13
C ILE A 76 -1.25 -2.04 -11.26
N LEU A 77 -0.08 -1.44 -11.49
CA LEU A 77 0.04 0.02 -11.64
C LEU A 77 -0.66 0.55 -12.90
N LYS A 78 -0.80 -0.28 -13.94
CA LYS A 78 -1.50 0.05 -15.19
C LYS A 78 -2.99 -0.29 -15.18
N ALA A 79 -3.45 -1.07 -14.21
CA ALA A 79 -4.83 -1.52 -14.15
C ALA A 79 -5.79 -0.34 -13.97
N SER A 80 -6.88 -0.34 -14.73
CA SER A 80 -7.90 0.70 -14.72
C SER A 80 -8.96 0.50 -13.64
N SER A 81 -9.00 -0.67 -12.98
CA SER A 81 -10.00 -1.01 -11.97
C SER A 81 -9.41 -1.82 -10.81
N ILE A 82 -10.02 -1.70 -9.63
CA ILE A 82 -9.70 -2.55 -8.46
C ILE A 82 -9.92 -4.03 -8.80
N THR A 83 -10.95 -4.35 -9.57
CA THR A 83 -11.26 -5.73 -9.98
C THR A 83 -10.11 -6.37 -10.75
N ASP A 84 -9.50 -5.62 -11.69
CA ASP A 84 -8.36 -6.11 -12.48
C ASP A 84 -7.10 -6.24 -11.62
N MET A 85 -6.84 -5.28 -10.74
CA MET A 85 -5.75 -5.37 -9.75
C MET A 85 -5.88 -6.65 -8.91
N LYS A 86 -7.08 -6.92 -8.37
CA LYS A 86 -7.36 -8.13 -7.59
C LYS A 86 -7.17 -9.40 -8.42
N LYS A 87 -7.55 -9.40 -9.69
CA LYS A 87 -7.35 -10.54 -10.60
C LYS A 87 -5.87 -10.85 -10.79
N ILE A 88 -5.04 -9.82 -10.98
CA ILE A 88 -3.57 -9.96 -11.07
C ILE A 88 -3.01 -10.53 -9.76
N ILE A 89 -3.40 -9.97 -8.62
CA ILE A 89 -2.96 -10.42 -7.28
C ILE A 89 -3.34 -11.88 -7.04
N ARG A 90 -4.56 -12.30 -7.41
CA ARG A 90 -5.01 -13.70 -7.29
C ARG A 90 -4.19 -14.66 -8.15
N GLY A 91 -3.65 -14.20 -9.27
CA GLY A 91 -2.77 -14.97 -10.14
C GLY A 91 -1.37 -15.23 -9.56
N LEU A 92 -0.96 -14.49 -8.53
CA LEU A 92 0.30 -14.71 -7.82
C LEU A 92 0.21 -15.90 -6.87
N ASN A 93 1.33 -16.58 -6.64
CA ASN A 93 1.40 -17.61 -5.62
C ASN A 93 1.35 -16.99 -4.20
N ARG A 94 1.16 -17.83 -3.17
CA ARG A 94 1.02 -17.36 -1.78
C ARG A 94 2.21 -16.50 -1.33
N GLN A 95 3.43 -16.93 -1.59
CA GLN A 95 4.63 -16.22 -1.16
C GLN A 95 4.75 -14.85 -1.87
N GLU A 96 4.46 -14.79 -3.17
CA GLU A 96 4.46 -13.54 -3.93
C GLU A 96 3.38 -12.56 -3.46
N ARG A 97 2.18 -13.05 -3.14
CA ARG A 97 1.10 -12.24 -2.54
C ARG A 97 1.51 -11.67 -1.18
N ASP A 98 2.14 -12.47 -0.33
CA ASP A 98 2.59 -12.03 0.99
C ASP A 98 3.67 -10.94 0.87
N ILE A 99 4.62 -11.10 -0.06
CA ILE A 99 5.64 -10.07 -0.35
C ILE A 99 4.97 -8.79 -0.88
N LEU A 100 4.05 -8.93 -1.84
CA LEU A 100 3.34 -7.80 -2.42
C LEU A 100 2.53 -7.03 -1.37
N PHE A 101 1.87 -7.75 -0.47
CA PHE A 101 1.12 -7.15 0.64
C PHE A 101 2.02 -6.29 1.53
N HIS A 102 3.21 -6.79 1.90
CA HIS A 102 4.15 -6.01 2.70
C HIS A 102 4.72 -4.79 1.95
N MET A 103 4.98 -4.91 0.64
CA MET A 103 5.36 -3.76 -0.18
C MET A 103 4.25 -2.70 -0.21
N TYR A 104 3.01 -3.14 -0.37
CA TYR A 104 1.82 -2.31 -0.34
C TYR A 104 1.65 -1.61 1.01
N GLU A 105 1.71 -2.32 2.14
CA GLU A 105 1.64 -1.71 3.48
C GLU A 105 2.73 -0.64 3.68
N ARG A 106 3.96 -0.94 3.25
CA ARG A 106 5.08 0.01 3.36
C ARG A 106 4.83 1.26 2.52
N ALA A 107 4.22 1.13 1.34
CA ALA A 107 3.83 2.27 0.51
C ALA A 107 2.76 3.13 1.20
N ILE A 108 1.71 2.51 1.75
CA ILE A 108 0.65 3.21 2.50
C ILE A 108 1.24 4.01 3.67
N ARG A 109 2.12 3.39 4.48
CA ARG A 109 2.78 4.08 5.60
C ARG A 109 3.65 5.23 5.13
N ARG A 110 4.42 5.05 4.06
CA ARG A 110 5.24 6.13 3.48
C ARG A 110 4.37 7.31 3.01
N TRP A 111 3.22 7.04 2.39
CA TRP A 111 2.29 8.09 1.99
C TRP A 111 1.65 8.80 3.19
N GLN A 112 1.30 8.06 4.25
CA GLN A 112 0.87 8.67 5.52
C GLN A 112 1.93 9.59 6.12
N ASP A 113 3.19 9.16 6.14
CA ASP A 113 4.31 9.96 6.67
C ASP A 113 4.54 11.22 5.82
N GLN A 114 4.45 11.11 4.49
CA GLN A 114 4.53 12.26 3.58
C GLN A 114 3.42 13.28 3.85
N LEU A 115 2.17 12.84 3.99
CA LEU A 115 1.04 13.73 4.32
C LEU A 115 1.21 14.39 5.68
N LYS A 116 1.65 13.66 6.71
CA LYS A 116 1.97 14.23 8.02
C LYS A 116 3.08 15.28 7.93
N SER A 117 4.12 15.01 7.14
CA SER A 117 5.23 15.94 6.96
C SER A 117 4.84 17.22 6.22
N SER A 118 3.86 17.17 5.29
CA SER A 118 3.37 18.37 4.60
C SER A 118 2.47 19.27 5.44
N LEU A 119 2.04 18.81 6.62
CA LEU A 119 1.19 19.55 7.55
C LEU A 119 1.98 20.30 8.63
N ASN A 120 3.27 19.99 8.78
CA ASN A 120 4.21 20.68 9.69
C ASN A 120 5.02 21.72 8.92
#